data_AF-A0A0K8Q2M9-F1
#
_entry.id   AF-A0A0K8Q2M9-F1
#
_cell.length_a   1.000
_cell.length_b   1.000
_cell.length_c   1.000
_cell.angle_alpha   90.00
_cell.angle_beta   90.00
_cell.angle_gamma   90.00
#
_symmetry.space_group_name_H-M   'P 1'
#
loop_
_entity.id
_entity.type
_entity.pdbx_description
1 polymer ?
#
loop_
_entity_poly.entity_id
_entity_poly.type
_entity_poly.pdbx_seq_one_letter_code
_entity_poly.pdbx_strand_id
1 'polypeptide(L)' 'MQNDHLSLDKAGVGYSTVDLTSNDKALEYVQDLGYSQAPVVVVDDHHHWSGFNPFEIERLAQALQNDAGNQPTRRSDP' A
#
# COMPACT_ATOMS: atom_id res chain seq x y z
N MET A 1 9.09 15.59 17.42
CA MET A 1 8.17 14.47 17.63
C MET A 1 8.12 13.72 16.31
N GLN A 2 9.14 12.88 16.08
CA GLN A 2 9.27 12.05 14.90
C GLN A 2 8.90 10.64 15.36
N ASN A 3 7.96 9.96 14.69
CA ASN A 3 8.02 8.52 14.41
C ASN A 3 6.69 8.02 13.83
N ASP A 4 6.35 8.48 12.63
CA ASP A 4 5.38 7.81 11.75
C ASP A 4 6.07 6.67 11.00
N HIS A 5 6.78 5.80 11.73
CA HIS A 5 7.38 4.59 11.19
C HIS A 5 6.27 3.56 10.94
N LEU A 6 5.60 3.77 9.80
CA LEU A 6 5.11 2.80 8.83
C LEU A 6 4.68 1.47 9.46
N SER A 7 3.41 1.38 9.83
CA SER A 7 2.82 0.08 10.19
C SER A 7 2.85 -0.91 9.04
N LEU A 8 3.11 -0.47 7.80
CA LEU A 8 3.41 -1.32 6.65
C LEU A 8 4.74 -2.08 6.83
N ASP A 9 5.81 -1.43 7.32
CA ASP A 9 7.09 -2.12 7.62
C ASP A 9 6.88 -3.20 8.69
N LYS A 10 6.12 -2.87 9.74
CA LYS A 10 5.79 -3.81 10.82
C LYS A 10 4.93 -4.97 10.36
N ALA A 11 4.06 -4.72 9.37
CA ALA A 11 3.24 -5.74 8.75
C ALA A 11 4.00 -6.60 7.72
N GLY A 12 5.26 -6.27 7.42
CA GLY A 12 6.05 -6.98 6.41
C GLY A 12 5.55 -6.76 4.98
N VAL A 13 4.80 -5.68 4.76
CA VAL A 13 4.23 -5.34 3.45
C VAL A 13 5.28 -4.58 2.65
N GLY A 14 5.65 -5.08 1.47
CA GLY A 14 6.49 -4.34 0.54
C GLY A 14 5.70 -3.17 -0.07
N TYR A 15 6.21 -1.94 0.07
CA TYR A 15 5.63 -0.74 -0.53
C TYR A 15 6.72 0.10 -1.19
N SER A 16 6.30 0.99 -2.08
CA SER A 16 7.17 2.02 -2.66
C SER A 16 6.70 3.39 -2.18
N THR A 17 7.61 4.19 -1.64
CA THR A 17 7.32 5.57 -1.26
C THR A 17 7.40 6.45 -2.50
N VAL A 18 6.34 7.21 -2.76
CA VAL A 18 6.31 8.24 -3.79
C VAL A 18 6.23 9.60 -3.11
N ASP A 19 7.21 10.45 -3.38
CA ASP A 19 7.21 11.82 -2.89
C ASP A 19 6.35 12.71 -3.79
N LEU A 20 5.22 13.17 -3.25
CA LEU A 20 4.26 14.02 -3.97
C LEU A 20 4.83 15.41 -4.29
N THR A 21 5.89 15.86 -3.59
CA THR A 21 6.50 17.18 -3.84
C THR A 21 7.41 17.18 -5.06
N SER A 22 7.86 16.01 -5.51
CA SER A 22 8.76 15.84 -6.65
C SER A 22 8.12 15.08 -7.82
N ASN A 23 6.87 14.63 -7.66
CA ASN A 23 6.13 13.88 -8.68
C ASN A 23 4.74 14.50 -8.93
N ASP A 24 4.69 15.41 -9.90
CA ASP A 24 3.47 16.13 -10.28
C ASP A 24 2.33 15.19 -10.69
N LYS A 25 2.64 14.06 -11.35
CA LYS A 25 1.61 13.09 -11.77
C LYS A 25 0.98 12.37 -10.59
N ALA A 26 1.79 12.02 -9.59
CA ALA A 26 1.27 11.40 -8.37
C ALA A 26 0.44 12.40 -7.57
N LEU A 27 0.85 13.68 -7.56
CA LEU A 27 0.07 14.75 -6.94
C LEU A 27 -1.28 14.95 -7.63
N GLU A 28 -1.32 15.02 -8.96
CA GLU A 28 -2.55 15.12 -9.75
C GLU A 28 -3.48 13.93 -9.49
N TYR A 29 -2.95 12.71 -9.51
CA TYR A 29 -3.70 11.50 -9.21
C TYR A 29 -4.36 11.55 -7.82
N VAL A 30 -3.61 11.95 -6.79
CA VAL A 30 -4.14 12.06 -5.41
C VAL A 30 -5.21 13.17 -5.30
N GLN A 31 -5.05 14.27 -6.03
CA GLN A 31 -6.03 15.35 -6.09
C GLN A 31 -7.32 14.92 -6.79
N ASP A 32 -7.22 14.15 -7.88
CA ASP A 32 -8.37 13.60 -8.62
C ASP A 32 -9.18 12.63 -7.76
N LEU A 33 -8.51 11.89 -6.86
CA LEU A 33 -9.17 11.05 -5.85
C LEU A 33 -9.89 11.88 -4.75
N GLY A 34 -9.70 13.20 -4.72
CA GLY A 34 -10.32 14.11 -3.76
C GLY A 34 -9.62 14.15 -2.40
N TYR A 35 -8.41 13.59 -2.28
CA TYR A 35 -7.66 13.63 -1.04
C TYR A 35 -6.88 14.94 -0.90
N SER A 36 -7.01 15.56 0.27
CA SER A 36 -6.31 16.81 0.62
C SER A 36 -5.29 16.62 1.75
N GLN A 37 -5.18 15.41 2.30
CA GLN A 37 -4.30 15.09 3.42
C GLN A 37 -3.40 13.91 3.10
N ALA A 38 -2.12 14.06 3.42
CA ALA A 38 -1.13 12.99 3.40
C ALA A 38 -1.02 12.34 4.80
N PRO A 39 -0.55 11.09 4.91
CA PRO A 39 -0.14 10.18 3.82
C PRO A 39 -1.33 9.60 3.04
N VAL A 40 -1.14 9.26 1.77
CA VAL A 40 -2.12 8.50 0.96
C VAL A 40 -1.50 7.16 0.60
N VAL A 41 -2.24 6.08 0.82
CA VAL A 41 -1.83 4.73 0.46
C VAL A 41 -2.72 4.26 -0.69
N VAL A 42 -2.09 3.75 -1.74
CA VAL A 42 -2.74 3.23 -2.94
C VAL A 42 -2.28 1.79 -3.10
N VAL A 43 -3.23 0.86 -3.09
CA VAL A 43 -2.98 -0.57 -3.33
C VAL A 43 -3.24 -0.89 -4.79
N ASP A 44 -4.36 -0.41 -5.31
CA ASP A 44 -4.76 -0.47 -6.72
C ASP A 44 -5.71 0.69 -7.07
N ASP A 45 -6.23 0.71 -8.30
CA ASP A 45 -7.11 1.77 -8.81
C ASP A 45 -8.45 1.88 -8.06
N HIS A 46 -8.87 0.84 -7.34
CA HIS A 46 -10.14 0.77 -6.60
C HIS A 46 -9.96 0.74 -5.08
N HIS A 47 -8.76 0.41 -4.59
CA HIS A 47 -8.43 0.34 -3.17
C HIS A 47 -7.32 1.33 -2.82
N HIS A 48 -7.74 2.46 -2.27
CA HIS A 48 -6.88 3.52 -1.77
C HIS A 48 -7.50 4.17 -0.54
N TRP A 49 -6.68 4.74 0.33
CA TRP A 49 -7.14 5.51 1.50
C TRP A 49 -6.16 6.62 1.89
N SER A 50 -6.68 7.63 2.58
CA SER A 50 -5.87 8.68 3.20
C SER A 50 -5.70 8.45 4.69
N GLY A 51 -4.54 8.83 5.22
CA GLY A 51 -4.20 8.80 6.63
C GLY A 51 -3.68 7.45 7.12
N PHE A 52 -3.34 7.42 8.40
CA PHE A 52 -2.90 6.22 9.08
C PHE A 52 -4.11 5.37 9.51
N ASN A 53 -4.34 4.25 8.82
CA ASN A 53 -5.42 3.32 9.12
C ASN A 53 -4.87 1.91 9.44
N PRO A 54 -4.73 1.53 10.72
CA PRO A 54 -4.16 0.25 11.10
C PRO A 54 -5.00 -0.95 10.64
N PHE A 55 -6.32 -0.80 10.53
CA PHE A 55 -7.22 -1.87 10.09
C PHE A 55 -7.03 -2.20 8.61
N GLU A 56 -6.92 -1.18 7.75
CA GLU A 56 -6.64 -1.38 6.32
C GLU A 56 -5.25 -1.98 6.10
N ILE A 57 -4.26 -1.58 6.91
CA ILE A 57 -2.90 -2.13 6.85
C ILE A 57 -2.90 -3.62 7.23
N GLU A 58 -3.59 -4.00 8.30
CA GLU A 58 -3.72 -5.40 8.71
C GLU A 58 -4.46 -6.23 7.64
N ARG A 59 -5.55 -5.70 7.08
CA ARG A 59 -6.29 -6.34 6.00
C ARG A 59 -5.42 -6.56 4.76
N LEU A 60 -4.63 -5.55 4.37
CA LEU A 60 -3.70 -5.65 3.24
C LEU A 60 -2.63 -6.71 3.50
N ALA A 61 -2.04 -6.73 4.69
CA ALA A 61 -1.05 -7.73 5.06
C ALA A 61 -1.61 -9.15 4.98
N GLN A 62 -2.84 -9.36 5.46
CA GLN A 62 -3.52 -10.65 5.37
C GLN A 62 -3.82 -11.04 3.91
N ALA A 63 -4.28 -10.09 3.08
CA ALA A 63 -4.56 -10.34 1.67
C ALA A 63 -3.29 -10.80 0.92
N LEU A 64 -2.17 -10.10 1.12
CA LEU A 64 -0.88 -10.44 0.50
C LEU A 64 -0.35 -11.80 0.96
N GLN A 65 -0.54 -12.16 2.23
CA GLN A 65 -0.19 -13.49 2.75
C GLN A 65 -1.03 -14.60 2.12
N ASN A 66 -2.34 -14.36 1.90
CA ASN A 66 -3.23 -15.32 1.26
C ASN A 66 -2.87 -15.57 -0.21
N ASP A 67 -2.44 -14.54 -0.94
CA ASP A 67 -2.00 -14.67 -2.33
C ASP A 67 -0.67 -15.43 -2.46
N ALA A 68 0.28 -15.21 -1.53
CA ALA A 68 1.53 -15.97 -1.49
C ALA A 68 1.32 -17.47 -1.20
N GLY A 69 0.29 -17.80 -0.40
CA GLY A 69 -0.09 -19.18 -0.07
C GLY A 69 -0.85 -19.92 -1.18
N ASN A 70 -1.35 -19.22 -2.21
CA ASN A 70 -2.14 -19.80 -3.29
C ASN A 70 -1.39 -19.88 -4.63
N GLN A 71 -0.05 -19.87 -4.62
CA GLN A 71 0.69 -20.24 -5.82
C GLN A 71 0.44 -21.73 -6.10
N PRO A 72 -0.16 -22.12 -7.25
CA PRO A 72 -0.10 -23.50 -7.69
C PRO A 72 1.38 -23.79 -7.81
N THR A 73 1.89 -24.67 -6.95
CA THR A 73 3.24 -25.21 -7.07
C THR A 73 3.43 -25.51 -8.54
N ARG A 74 4.32 -24.77 -9.22
CA ARG A 74 4.78 -25.16 -10.55
C ARG A 74 5.30 -26.57 -10.33
N ARG A 75 4.47 -27.56 -10.66
CA ARG A 75 4.88 -28.94 -10.78
C ARG A 75 5.98 -28.87 -11.82
N SER A 76 7.21 -28.89 -11.35
CA SER A 76 8.33 -29.40 -12.11
C SER A 76 7.95 -30.85 -12.38
N ASP A 77 7.18 -31.07 -13.45
CA ASP A 77 7.01 -32.41 -13.98
C ASP A 77 8.39 -32.89 -14.45
N PRO A 78 8.74 -34.15 -14.15
CA PRO A 78 10.07 -34.71 -14.36
C PRO A 78 10.48 -34.82 -15.83
#